data_AF-A0A3R7US39-F1
#
_entry.id   AF-A0A3R7US39-F1
#
_cell.length_a   1.000
_cell.length_b   1.000
_cell.length_c   1.000
_cell.angle_alpha   90.00
_cell.angle_beta   90.00
_cell.angle_gamma   90.00
#
_symmetry.space_group_name_H-M   'P 1'
#
loop_
_entity.id
_entity.type
_entity.pdbx_description
1 polymer ?
#
loop_
_entity_poly.entity_id
_entity_poly.type
_entity_poly.pdbx_seq_one_letter_code
_entity_poly.pdbx_strand_id
1 'polypeptide(L)' 'MRKLFSAMLAVALTAGVSATAVAKDYKIAVTDIQGMDALISEWGPFKEALEKATGHSFEFFPVTSPTATAEALRSKK' A
#
# COMPACT_ATOMS: atom_id res chain seq x y z
N MET A 1 2.43 -41.91 -23.94
CA MET A 1 2.21 -40.51 -24.41
C MET A 1 1.13 -39.76 -23.64
N ARG A 2 -0.07 -40.33 -23.38
CA ARG A 2 -1.16 -39.66 -22.62
C ARG A 2 -0.76 -39.13 -21.23
N LYS A 3 0.02 -39.89 -20.45
CA LYS A 3 0.48 -39.51 -19.10
C LYS A 3 1.48 -38.35 -19.10
N LEU A 4 2.34 -38.28 -20.12
CA LEU A 4 3.30 -37.18 -20.32
C LEU A 4 2.57 -35.89 -20.71
N PHE A 5 1.56 -36.00 -21.58
CA PHE A 5 0.72 -34.87 -21.98
C PHE A 5 -0.09 -34.30 -20.80
N SER A 6 -0.66 -35.17 -19.95
CA SER A 6 -1.36 -34.74 -18.73
C SER A 6 -0.42 -34.11 -17.69
N ALA A 7 0.82 -34.62 -17.54
CA ALA A 7 1.80 -34.02 -16.63
C ALA A 7 2.23 -32.62 -17.11
N MET A 8 2.40 -32.45 -18.41
CA MET A 8 2.76 -31.17 -19.02
C MET A 8 1.63 -30.14 -18.91
N LEU A 9 0.37 -30.57 -19.03
CA LEU A 9 -0.81 -29.72 -18.83
C LEU A 9 -0.98 -29.31 -17.35
N ALA A 10 -0.66 -30.20 -16.40
CA ALA A 10 -0.71 -29.88 -14.97
C ALA A 10 0.34 -28.85 -14.55
N VAL A 11 1.55 -28.92 -15.13
CA VAL A 11 2.62 -27.91 -14.91
C VAL A 11 2.27 -26.56 -15.56
N ALA A 12 1.61 -26.57 -16.72
CA ALA A 12 1.16 -25.34 -17.37
C ALA A 12 0.06 -24.62 -16.55
N LEU A 13 -0.76 -25.36 -15.81
CA LEU A 13 -1.85 -24.78 -15.01
C LEU A 13 -1.35 -24.13 -13.70
N THR A 14 -0.24 -24.60 -13.12
CA THR A 14 0.35 -24.00 -11.91
C THR A 14 1.21 -22.78 -12.20
N ALA A 15 1.79 -22.66 -13.40
CA ALA A 15 2.63 -21.53 -13.78
C ALA A 15 1.83 -20.22 -14.02
N GLY A 16 0.52 -20.30 -14.26
CA GLY A 16 -0.33 -19.14 -14.59
C GLY A 16 -0.88 -18.36 -13.40
N VAL A 17 -0.75 -18.87 -12.16
CA VAL A 17 -1.35 -18.25 -10.97
C VAL A 17 -0.29 -17.46 -10.17
N SER A 18 0.45 -16.60 -10.87
CA SER A 18 1.20 -15.54 -10.20
C SER A 18 0.33 -14.29 -10.23
N ALA A 19 -0.59 -14.17 -9.28
CA ALA A 19 -1.27 -12.90 -9.06
C ALA A 19 -0.21 -11.88 -8.64
N THR A 20 0.20 -11.01 -9.57
CA THR A 20 1.07 -9.89 -9.25
C THR A 20 0.30 -8.98 -8.31
N ALA A 21 0.59 -9.06 -7.01
CA ALA A 21 0.11 -8.10 -6.05
C ALA A 21 0.76 -6.76 -6.40
N VAL A 22 0.01 -5.90 -7.11
CA VAL A 22 0.45 -4.54 -7.42
C VAL A 22 0.41 -3.76 -6.12
N ALA A 23 1.57 -3.51 -5.54
CA ALA A 23 1.71 -2.56 -4.44
C ALA A 23 1.24 -1.20 -4.96
N LYS A 24 0.15 -0.68 -4.38
CA LYS A 24 -0.34 0.66 -4.67
C LYS A 24 0.31 1.63 -3.71
N ASP A 25 0.65 2.80 -4.23
CA ASP A 25 1.11 3.93 -3.42
C ASP A 25 -0.08 4.76 -2.98
N TYR A 26 -0.22 4.95 -1.66
CA TYR A 26 -1.26 5.75 -1.04
C TYR A 26 -0.65 6.94 -0.32
N LYS A 27 -1.29 8.10 -0.44
CA LYS A 27 -0.94 9.27 0.32
C LYS A 27 -2.03 9.56 1.35
N ILE A 28 -1.65 9.70 2.61
CA ILE A 28 -2.59 9.92 3.71
C ILE A 28 -2.24 11.20 4.44
N ALA A 29 -3.20 12.12 4.46
CA ALA A 29 -3.14 13.31 5.28
C ALA A 29 -3.48 12.95 6.74
N VAL A 30 -2.63 13.33 7.67
CA VAL A 30 -2.85 13.12 9.12
C VAL A 30 -3.12 14.47 9.77
N THR A 31 -4.33 14.64 10.30
CA THR A 31 -4.75 15.87 10.98
C THR A 31 -4.20 15.94 12.40
N ASP A 32 -4.20 17.15 12.97
CA ASP A 32 -3.90 17.41 14.38
C ASP A 32 -2.46 17.06 14.81
N ILE A 33 -1.58 16.75 13.85
CA ILE A 33 -0.17 16.51 14.06
C ILE A 33 0.63 17.79 13.83
N GLN A 34 1.44 18.16 14.82
CA GLN A 34 2.30 19.34 14.76
C GLN A 34 3.64 19.00 14.11
N GLY A 35 3.68 19.06 12.78
CA GLY A 35 4.90 18.90 12.00
C GLY A 35 5.34 17.45 11.78
N MET A 36 6.54 17.28 11.21
CA MET A 36 7.01 15.98 10.73
C MET A 36 7.54 15.08 11.86
N ASP A 37 8.15 15.66 12.90
CA ASP A 37 8.73 14.89 14.01
C ASP A 37 7.65 14.15 14.81
N ALA A 38 6.55 14.84 15.13
CA ALA A 38 5.39 14.24 15.78
C ALA A 38 4.75 13.17 14.90
N LEU A 39 4.66 13.40 13.57
CA LEU A 39 4.14 12.41 12.64
C LEU A 39 4.95 11.12 12.66
N ILE A 40 6.28 11.22 12.60
CA ILE A 40 7.16 10.05 12.61
C ILE A 40 7.06 9.32 13.95
N SER A 41 7.10 10.06 15.06
CA SER A 41 7.07 9.49 16.40
C SER A 41 5.77 8.73 16.69
N GLU A 42 4.62 9.25 16.26
CA GLU A 42 3.31 8.69 16.60
C GLU A 42 2.78 7.74 15.53
N TRP A 43 3.00 8.04 14.24
CA TRP A 43 2.40 7.31 13.12
C TRP A 43 3.39 6.42 12.36
N GLY A 44 4.70 6.57 12.58
CA GLY A 44 5.72 5.72 11.95
C GLY A 44 5.48 4.22 12.20
N PRO A 45 5.34 3.77 13.46
CA PRO A 45 5.05 2.36 13.75
C PRO A 45 3.74 1.86 13.12
N PHE A 46 2.72 2.71 13.03
CA PHE A 46 1.46 2.37 12.38
C PHE A 46 1.62 2.22 10.86
N LYS A 47 2.35 3.13 10.22
CA LYS A 47 2.67 3.03 8.79
C LYS A 47 3.34 1.69 8.48
N GLU A 48 4.38 1.32 9.22
CA GLU A 48 5.11 0.06 9.01
C GLU A 48 4.20 -1.17 9.19
N ALA A 49 3.35 -1.16 10.21
CA ALA A 49 2.38 -2.23 10.44
C ALA A 49 1.35 -2.33 9.31
N LEU A 50 0.86 -1.19 8.81
CA LEU A 50 -0.11 -1.11 7.72
C LEU A 50 0.49 -1.60 6.39
N GLU A 51 1.70 -1.17 6.06
CA GLU A 51 2.45 -1.62 4.88
C GLU A 51 2.67 -3.14 4.93
N LYS A 52 3.12 -3.65 6.09
CA LYS A 52 3.33 -5.09 6.29
C LYS A 52 2.03 -5.90 6.18
N ALA A 53 0.92 -5.37 6.68
CA ALA A 53 -0.37 -6.07 6.66
C ALA A 53 -1.03 -6.09 5.28
N THR A 54 -0.81 -5.05 4.47
CA THR A 54 -1.51 -4.85 3.19
C THR A 54 -0.65 -5.16 1.97
N GLY A 55 0.68 -5.11 2.09
CA GLY A 55 1.58 -5.17 0.94
C GLY A 55 1.51 -3.92 0.05
N HIS A 56 0.93 -2.82 0.54
CA HIS A 56 0.88 -1.52 -0.12
C HIS A 56 1.90 -0.56 0.50
N SER A 57 2.18 0.54 -0.20
CA SER A 57 3.12 1.58 0.20
C SER A 57 2.34 2.82 0.61
N PHE A 58 2.72 3.45 1.73
CA PHE A 58 2.01 4.59 2.29
C PHE A 58 2.93 5.79 2.55
N GLU A 59 2.53 6.97 2.10
CA GLU A 59 3.17 8.26 2.41
C GLU A 59 2.24 9.07 3.31
N PHE A 60 2.64 9.28 4.57
CA PHE A 60 1.88 10.11 5.48
C PHE A 60 2.42 11.54 5.45
N PHE A 61 1.53 12.52 5.47
CA PHE A 61 1.91 13.93 5.57
C PHE A 61 1.01 14.67 6.56
N PRO A 62 1.58 15.58 7.38
CA PRO A 62 0.80 16.27 8.38
C PRO A 62 0.01 17.41 7.75
N VAL A 63 -1.21 17.63 8.24
CA VAL A 63 -2.07 18.77 7.87
C VAL A 63 -2.64 19.43 9.10
N THR A 64 -2.77 20.76 9.04
CA THR A 64 -3.13 21.58 10.21
C THR A 64 -4.60 21.51 10.59
N SER A 65 -5.47 21.03 9.69
CA SER A 65 -6.91 20.90 9.95
C SER A 65 -7.61 19.98 8.93
N PRO A 66 -8.84 19.53 9.23
CA PRO A 66 -9.68 18.82 8.26
C PRO A 66 -9.94 19.62 6.98
N THR A 67 -10.09 20.95 7.06
CA THR A 67 -10.23 21.80 5.86
C THR A 67 -8.95 21.81 5.04
N ALA A 68 -7.77 21.87 5.68
CA ALA A 68 -6.49 21.77 4.98
C ALA A 68 -6.29 20.41 4.31
N THR A 69 -6.88 19.35 4.88
CA THR A 69 -6.92 18.00 4.25
C THR A 69 -7.66 18.06 2.91
N ALA A 70 -8.85 18.66 2.89
CA ALA A 70 -9.65 18.76 1.67
C ALA A 70 -8.90 19.52 0.56
N GLU A 71 -8.23 20.62 0.91
CA GLU A 71 -7.40 21.37 -0.04
C GLU A 71 -6.17 20.57 -0.49
N ALA A 72 -5.48 19.87 0.42
CA ALA A 72 -4.32 19.04 0.06
C ALA A 72 -4.69 17.92 -0.92
N LEU A 73 -5.83 17.26 -0.70
CA LEU A 73 -6.36 16.24 -1.61
C LEU A 73 -6.76 16.84 -2.96
N ARG A 74 -7.38 18.04 -2.97
CA ARG A 74 -7.73 18.74 -4.21
C ARG A 74 -6.51 19.14 -5.01
N SER A 75 -5.42 19.52 -4.34
CA SER A 75 -4.13 19.82 -4.95
C SER A 75 -3.35 18.57 -5.40
N LYS A 76 -3.91 17.36 -5.23
CA LYS A 76 -3.26 16.07 -5.52
C LYS A 76 -1.90 15.92 -4.83
N LYS A 77 -1.79 16.47 -3.62
CA LYS A 77 -0.58 16.36 -2.82
C LYS A 77 -0.38 14.92 -2.34
#